data_AF-A0AAU9Y137-F1
#
_entry.id   AF-A0AAU9Y137-F1
#
_cell.length_a   1.000
_cell.length_b   1.000
_cell.length_c   1.000
_cell.angle_alpha   90.00
_cell.angle_beta   90.00
_cell.angle_gamma   90.00
#
_symmetry.space_group_name_H-M   'P 1'
#
loop_
_entity.id
_entity.type
_entity.pdbx_description
1 polymer ?
#
loop_
_entity_poly.entity_id
_entity_poly.type
_entity_poly.pdbx_seq_one_letter_code
_entity_poly.pdbx_strand_id
1 'polypeptide(L)'
;MAANSNADFWRCINLLKLQLQSLDRIDTMQKSSDEVDEKSIVKPKTLSRDEAITKLEEIILTIVEDISQNKPPSLKYNCRNSWKNTRLVDTLYSVQFNSAVGIEMIDDVSLTEHRFDSIASIGKFAATLRVMAFCYTLLQQDTYATKRDIYYTDVPFFGNQSVVDSIIDNIACMLKVPRHCLHVSLSLTIGCIAGDLRYREHDGSYVDCNDSNSGTMVSSHVQGIYNLHSDAKFVLVVEKEASFQRLMDDNVLQRLHPCIIITGKGFPDVNTRMMVRRLWCTLQIPILALVDADPHGIEILSVYKFGSKALSFDAHSLTVPVLKWLGVLPSDITRLSIPHDQLIPLTERDKCKARELLDRPYIQSQEVWKQEIKTMLSLGFKAEIQALSSISFNFLSETYLPVKIKHGRWI
;
A
#
# COMPACT_ATOMS: atom_id res chain seq x y z
N MET A 1 -4.92 34.67 -2.71
CA MET A 1 -5.14 34.66 -4.18
C MET A 1 -5.03 33.23 -4.64
N ALA A 2 -6.12 32.66 -5.13
CA ALA A 2 -6.28 31.24 -5.40
C ALA A 2 -5.23 30.73 -6.41
N ALA A 3 -4.71 29.52 -6.19
CA ALA A 3 -3.86 28.80 -7.15
C ALA A 3 -4.55 28.58 -8.52
N ASN A 4 -5.84 28.92 -8.64
CA ASN A 4 -6.70 28.69 -9.80
C ASN A 4 -6.29 29.47 -11.06
N SER A 5 -5.64 30.64 -10.95
CA SER A 5 -5.34 31.49 -12.12
C SER A 5 -3.88 31.50 -12.57
N ASN A 6 -2.96 30.85 -11.83
CA ASN A 6 -1.53 30.97 -12.10
C ASN A 6 -1.00 29.72 -12.81
N ALA A 7 -0.95 29.75 -14.14
CA ALA A 7 -0.43 28.65 -14.96
C ALA A 7 0.99 28.22 -14.51
N ASP A 8 1.79 29.16 -14.02
CA ASP A 8 3.14 28.91 -13.50
C ASP A 8 3.15 28.05 -12.23
N PHE A 9 2.12 28.16 -11.39
CA PHE A 9 2.02 27.35 -10.17
C PHE A 9 1.90 25.86 -10.52
N TRP A 10 1.09 25.56 -11.52
CA TRP A 10 0.81 24.18 -11.94
C TRP A 10 1.85 23.63 -12.91
N ARG A 11 2.82 24.44 -13.36
CA ARG A 11 3.80 24.03 -14.37
C ARG A 11 4.50 22.72 -14.00
N CYS A 12 5.02 22.59 -12.78
CA CYS A 12 5.72 21.38 -12.35
C CYS A 12 4.78 20.16 -12.25
N ILE A 13 3.53 20.36 -11.79
CA ILE A 13 2.52 19.29 -11.71
C ILE A 13 2.07 18.85 -13.11
N ASN A 14 1.86 19.79 -14.03
CA ASN A 14 1.48 19.50 -15.40
C ASN A 14 2.61 18.78 -16.14
N LEU A 15 3.86 19.21 -15.95
CA LEU A 15 5.03 18.50 -16.50
C LEU A 15 5.13 17.09 -15.95
N LEU A 16 4.93 16.92 -14.64
CA LEU A 16 4.88 15.60 -14.03
C LEU A 16 3.75 14.79 -14.66
N LYS A 17 2.52 15.30 -14.73
CA LYS A 17 1.39 14.63 -15.37
C LYS A 17 1.71 14.19 -16.81
N LEU A 18 2.33 15.03 -17.62
CA LEU A 18 2.74 14.69 -18.99
C LEU A 18 3.79 13.59 -19.03
N GLN A 19 4.85 13.68 -18.20
CA GLN A 19 5.83 12.60 -18.03
C GLN A 19 5.16 11.31 -17.56
N LEU A 20 4.13 11.45 -16.73
CA LEU A 20 3.42 10.32 -16.16
C LEU A 20 2.54 9.62 -17.21
N GLN A 21 1.91 10.39 -18.10
CA GLN A 21 1.09 9.88 -19.20
C GLN A 21 1.93 9.30 -20.33
N SER A 22 3.10 9.89 -20.63
CA SER A 22 4.02 9.40 -21.67
C SER A 22 4.67 8.04 -21.35
N LEU A 23 4.54 7.57 -20.11
CA LEU A 23 5.05 6.26 -19.69
C LEU A 23 4.11 5.11 -20.10
N ASP A 24 3.08 5.35 -20.92
CA ASP A 24 2.11 4.37 -21.44
C ASP A 24 1.76 3.30 -20.39
N ARG A 25 1.38 3.79 -19.21
CA ARG A 25 1.33 2.94 -18.01
C ARG A 25 0.25 1.90 -18.07
N ILE A 26 -0.91 2.28 -18.59
CA ILE A 26 -2.04 1.38 -18.74
C ILE A 26 -1.69 0.32 -19.78
N ASP A 27 -1.06 0.71 -20.90
CA ASP A 27 -0.55 -0.22 -21.91
C ASP A 27 0.59 -1.09 -21.40
N THR A 28 1.48 -0.60 -20.54
CA THR A 28 2.55 -1.39 -19.93
C THR A 28 1.98 -2.33 -18.86
N MET A 29 0.94 -1.92 -18.14
CA MET A 29 0.19 -2.79 -17.23
C MET A 29 -0.56 -3.87 -18.02
N GLN A 30 -1.21 -3.52 -19.14
CA GLN A 30 -1.96 -4.41 -20.03
C GLN A 30 -1.03 -5.37 -20.81
N LYS A 31 0.07 -4.86 -21.36
CA LYS A 31 1.15 -5.68 -21.98
C LYS A 31 1.91 -6.49 -20.95
N SER A 32 2.06 -6.03 -19.70
CA SER A 32 2.57 -6.90 -18.63
C SER A 32 1.57 -8.01 -18.27
N SER A 33 0.27 -7.84 -18.52
CA SER A 33 -0.71 -8.94 -18.45
C SER A 33 -0.61 -9.90 -19.65
N ASP A 34 -0.33 -9.41 -20.85
CA ASP A 34 -0.45 -10.20 -22.09
C ASP A 34 0.89 -10.70 -22.71
N GLU A 35 2.01 -10.02 -22.47
CA GLU A 35 3.31 -10.28 -23.10
C GLU A 35 4.49 -10.15 -22.11
N VAL A 36 4.64 -11.08 -21.15
CA VAL A 36 5.99 -11.52 -20.71
C VAL A 36 5.92 -12.98 -20.27
N ASP A 37 6.49 -13.84 -21.11
CA ASP A 37 6.79 -15.23 -20.86
C ASP A 37 8.08 -15.33 -20.00
N GLU A 38 8.02 -14.88 -18.74
CA GLU A 38 9.09 -15.15 -17.75
C GLU A 38 8.52 -16.01 -16.62
N LYS A 39 8.91 -17.28 -16.63
CA LYS A 39 8.43 -18.43 -15.83
C LYS A 39 8.52 -18.30 -14.29
N SER A 40 8.65 -17.10 -13.72
CA SER A 40 8.96 -16.93 -12.29
C SER A 40 8.16 -15.85 -11.55
N ILE A 41 7.37 -15.00 -12.22
CA ILE A 41 6.57 -13.96 -11.53
C ILE A 41 5.16 -14.48 -11.22
N VAL A 42 4.76 -14.42 -9.95
CA VAL A 42 3.41 -14.80 -9.53
C VAL A 42 2.46 -13.62 -9.73
N LYS A 43 1.60 -13.72 -10.75
CA LYS A 43 0.55 -12.72 -11.03
C LYS A 43 -0.77 -13.15 -10.39
N PRO A 44 -1.39 -12.35 -9.50
CA PRO A 44 -2.73 -12.64 -9.02
C PRO A 44 -3.73 -12.51 -10.17
N LYS A 45 -4.36 -13.61 -10.57
CA LYS A 45 -5.49 -13.57 -11.51
C LYS A 45 -6.76 -13.38 -10.70
N THR A 46 -7.58 -12.38 -11.06
CA THR A 46 -8.95 -12.28 -10.55
C THR A 46 -9.74 -13.42 -11.17
N LEU A 47 -9.97 -14.47 -10.37
CA LEU A 47 -10.72 -15.64 -10.79
C LEU A 47 -12.21 -15.43 -10.53
N SER A 48 -13.02 -16.11 -11.34
CA SER A 48 -14.44 -16.27 -11.02
C SER A 48 -14.60 -17.09 -9.74
N ARG A 49 -15.77 -16.96 -9.09
CA ARG A 49 -16.09 -17.73 -7.88
C ARG A 49 -15.92 -19.24 -8.11
N ASP A 50 -16.38 -19.73 -9.25
CA ASP A 50 -16.34 -21.15 -9.59
C ASP A 50 -14.90 -21.64 -9.79
N GLU A 51 -14.04 -20.82 -10.42
CA GLU A 51 -12.60 -21.12 -10.56
C GLU A 51 -11.86 -21.13 -9.21
N ALA A 52 -12.22 -20.23 -8.28
CA ALA A 52 -11.64 -20.21 -6.94
C ALA A 52 -12.03 -21.47 -6.14
N ILE A 53 -13.28 -21.93 -6.29
CA ILE A 53 -13.79 -23.19 -5.72
C ILE A 53 -13.01 -24.37 -6.31
N THR A 54 -12.87 -24.46 -7.63
CA THR A 54 -12.14 -25.56 -8.29
C THR A 54 -10.70 -25.66 -7.79
N LYS A 55 -9.99 -24.53 -7.65
CA LYS A 55 -8.62 -24.55 -7.12
C LYS A 55 -8.53 -25.01 -5.66
N LEU A 56 -9.51 -24.65 -4.82
CA LEU A 56 -9.58 -25.16 -3.45
C LEU A 56 -9.82 -26.68 -3.44
N GLU A 57 -10.68 -27.17 -4.33
CA GLU A 57 -10.97 -28.60 -4.49
C GLU A 57 -9.76 -29.37 -4.99
N GLU A 58 -8.97 -28.83 -5.92
CA GLU A 58 -7.71 -29.44 -6.40
C GLU A 58 -6.71 -29.66 -5.25
N ILE A 59 -6.56 -28.67 -4.36
CA ILE A 59 -5.67 -28.80 -3.20
C ILE A 59 -6.19 -29.86 -2.23
N ILE A 60 -7.50 -29.87 -1.96
CA ILE A 60 -8.11 -30.87 -1.08
C ILE A 60 -7.98 -32.27 -1.68
N LEU A 61 -8.18 -32.41 -3.00
CA LEU A 61 -8.02 -33.66 -3.72
C LEU A 61 -6.59 -34.20 -3.57
N THR A 62 -5.58 -33.33 -3.73
CA THR A 62 -4.16 -33.70 -3.53
C THR A 62 -3.92 -34.25 -2.12
N ILE A 63 -4.52 -33.64 -1.09
CA ILE A 63 -4.41 -34.11 0.30
C ILE A 63 -5.08 -35.48 0.48
N VAL A 64 -6.25 -35.68 -0.14
CA VAL A 64 -6.97 -36.97 -0.09
C VAL A 64 -6.17 -38.07 -0.81
N GLU A 65 -5.56 -37.74 -1.95
CA GLU A 65 -4.68 -38.66 -2.68
C GLU A 65 -3.47 -39.06 -1.85
N ASP A 66 -2.79 -38.12 -1.20
CA ASP A 66 -1.67 -38.41 -0.29
C ASP A 66 -2.08 -39.36 0.83
N ILE A 67 -3.23 -39.10 1.47
CA ILE A 67 -3.78 -39.97 2.53
C ILE A 67 -4.08 -41.36 1.97
N SER A 68 -4.67 -41.46 0.78
CA SER A 68 -4.99 -42.75 0.14
C SER A 68 -3.74 -43.58 -0.16
N GLN A 69 -2.61 -42.91 -0.43
CA GLN A 69 -1.31 -43.53 -0.67
C GLN A 69 -0.51 -43.78 0.61
N ASN A 70 -1.11 -43.58 1.80
CA ASN A 70 -0.44 -43.63 3.10
C ASN A 70 0.79 -42.70 3.22
N LYS A 71 0.78 -41.58 2.48
CA LYS A 71 1.79 -40.53 2.58
C LYS A 71 1.27 -39.41 3.48
N PRO A 72 2.11 -38.83 4.36
CA PRO A 72 1.69 -37.68 5.17
C PRO A 72 1.51 -36.47 4.26
N PRO A 73 0.32 -35.83 4.25
CA PRO A 73 0.09 -34.68 3.38
C PRO A 73 0.92 -33.48 3.81
N SER A 74 1.31 -32.65 2.85
CA SER A 74 1.99 -31.37 3.11
C SER A 74 1.44 -30.24 2.25
N LEU A 75 1.40 -29.03 2.84
CA LEU A 75 1.02 -27.81 2.15
C LEU A 75 2.27 -26.98 1.88
N LYS A 76 2.51 -26.64 0.60
CA LYS A 76 3.66 -25.87 0.15
C LYS A 76 3.21 -24.55 -0.46
N TYR A 77 3.85 -23.46 -0.07
CA TYR A 77 3.62 -22.13 -0.62
C TYR A 77 4.85 -21.24 -0.48
N ASN A 78 4.91 -20.13 -1.21
CA ASN A 78 6.05 -19.21 -1.19
C ASN A 78 6.19 -18.49 0.16
N CYS A 79 7.42 -18.42 0.68
CA CYS A 79 7.77 -17.64 1.86
C CYS A 79 7.56 -16.14 1.64
N ARG A 80 6.50 -15.56 2.22
CA ARG A 80 6.20 -14.12 2.10
C ARG A 80 7.05 -13.20 2.98
N ASN A 81 7.80 -13.76 3.93
CA ASN A 81 8.62 -13.00 4.88
C ASN A 81 10.06 -12.79 4.41
N SER A 82 10.43 -13.32 3.24
CA SER A 82 11.79 -13.28 2.72
C SER A 82 11.92 -12.28 1.57
N TRP A 83 12.91 -11.38 1.64
CA TRP A 83 13.30 -10.54 0.49
C TRP A 83 13.84 -11.36 -0.68
N LYS A 84 14.22 -12.63 -0.47
CA LYS A 84 14.67 -13.51 -1.57
C LYS A 84 13.54 -13.83 -2.56
N ASN A 85 12.30 -13.79 -2.09
CA ASN A 85 11.11 -14.06 -2.91
C ASN A 85 10.51 -12.79 -3.51
N THR A 86 11.23 -11.68 -3.46
CA THR A 86 10.77 -10.42 -4.02
C THR A 86 11.70 -9.99 -5.15
N ARG A 87 11.16 -9.86 -6.36
CA ARG A 87 11.89 -9.33 -7.52
C ARG A 87 11.90 -7.82 -7.46
N LEU A 88 13.09 -7.28 -7.68
CA LEU A 88 13.29 -5.99 -8.32
C LEU A 88 13.76 -6.33 -9.74
N VAL A 89 13.27 -5.64 -10.78
CA VAL A 89 13.58 -6.01 -12.17
C VAL A 89 15.08 -5.80 -12.41
N ASP A 90 15.81 -6.91 -12.51
CA ASP A 90 17.23 -6.91 -12.82
C ASP A 90 17.40 -6.86 -14.34
N THR A 91 17.88 -5.73 -14.86
CA THR A 91 18.56 -5.74 -16.15
C THR A 91 20.05 -5.83 -15.86
N LEU A 92 20.79 -6.56 -16.68
CA LEU A 92 22.15 -7.11 -16.46
C LEU A 92 23.25 -6.19 -15.87
N TYR A 93 22.98 -4.89 -15.64
CA TYR A 93 23.90 -3.90 -15.09
C TYR A 93 23.24 -2.88 -14.13
N SER A 94 21.95 -3.00 -13.80
CA SER A 94 21.27 -2.14 -12.83
C SER A 94 19.95 -2.76 -12.33
N VAL A 95 19.78 -2.80 -11.00
CA VAL A 95 18.49 -3.10 -10.36
C VAL A 95 17.53 -1.96 -10.68
N GLN A 96 16.60 -2.17 -11.61
CA GLN A 96 15.56 -1.21 -11.96
C GLN A 96 14.22 -1.67 -11.38
N PHE A 97 13.40 -0.71 -10.97
CA PHE A 97 12.05 -1.04 -10.53
C PHE A 97 11.13 -1.20 -11.72
N ASN A 98 10.21 -2.16 -11.64
CA ASN A 98 9.01 -2.07 -12.46
C ASN A 98 8.23 -0.82 -12.04
N SER A 99 8.33 0.24 -12.84
CA SER A 99 7.64 1.51 -12.60
C SER A 99 6.12 1.39 -12.58
N ALA A 100 5.57 0.25 -13.02
CA ALA A 100 4.14 -0.04 -12.99
C ALA A 100 3.67 -0.77 -11.71
N VAL A 101 4.51 -1.56 -11.04
CA VAL A 101 4.08 -2.47 -9.95
C VAL A 101 4.89 -2.36 -8.65
N GLY A 102 6.16 -1.97 -8.67
CA GLY A 102 6.99 -1.98 -7.46
C GLY A 102 7.58 -3.36 -7.17
N ILE A 103 7.39 -3.90 -5.97
CA ILE A 103 7.95 -5.21 -5.58
C ILE A 103 7.01 -6.33 -6.01
N GLU A 104 7.52 -7.29 -6.78
CA GLU A 104 6.77 -8.46 -7.27
C GLU A 104 7.23 -9.73 -6.58
N MET A 105 6.33 -10.69 -6.36
CA MET A 105 6.68 -11.99 -5.79
C MET A 105 7.25 -12.93 -6.87
N ILE A 106 8.40 -13.55 -6.56
CA ILE A 106 9.00 -14.62 -7.36
C ILE A 106 8.56 -15.98 -6.81
N ASP A 107 8.20 -16.90 -7.70
CA ASP A 107 7.87 -18.28 -7.39
C ASP A 107 9.11 -19.11 -6.98
N ASP A 108 8.92 -20.07 -6.07
CA ASP A 108 9.84 -21.18 -5.80
C ASP A 108 11.27 -20.86 -5.30
N VAL A 109 11.61 -19.61 -4.98
CA VAL A 109 12.95 -19.27 -4.44
C VAL A 109 13.13 -19.70 -2.99
N SER A 110 12.09 -19.53 -2.16
CA SER A 110 12.04 -20.10 -0.82
C SER A 110 10.62 -20.51 -0.47
N LEU A 111 10.43 -21.79 -0.16
CA LEU A 111 9.13 -22.39 0.11
C LEU A 111 8.96 -22.61 1.61
N THR A 112 7.77 -22.29 2.11
CA THR A 112 7.31 -22.75 3.42
C THR A 112 6.53 -24.02 3.20
N GLU A 113 6.93 -25.09 3.88
CA GLU A 113 6.19 -26.34 3.91
C GLU A 113 5.58 -26.55 5.29
N HIS A 114 4.28 -26.81 5.32
CA HIS A 114 3.57 -27.26 6.50
C HIS A 114 3.26 -28.74 6.34
N ARG A 115 3.97 -29.58 7.09
CA ARG A 115 3.81 -31.03 7.04
C ARG A 115 2.93 -31.51 8.17
N PHE A 116 2.10 -32.51 7.89
CA PHE A 116 1.31 -33.18 8.91
C PHE A 116 2.16 -34.02 9.87
N ASP A 117 3.28 -34.59 9.38
CA ASP A 117 4.16 -35.49 10.13
C ASP A 117 5.05 -34.80 11.19
N SER A 118 5.06 -33.47 11.23
CA SER A 118 5.95 -32.70 12.08
C SER A 118 5.18 -31.98 13.19
N ILE A 119 5.58 -32.24 14.44
CA ILE A 119 5.01 -31.63 15.65
C ILE A 119 5.05 -30.09 15.59
N ALA A 120 6.06 -29.51 14.94
CA ALA A 120 6.21 -28.06 14.83
C ALA A 120 5.26 -27.42 13.80
N SER A 121 4.78 -28.17 12.80
CA SER A 121 3.90 -27.65 11.73
C SER A 121 2.46 -28.16 11.80
N ILE A 122 2.18 -29.23 12.56
CA ILE A 122 0.84 -29.84 12.60
C ILE A 122 -0.26 -28.85 13.00
N GLY A 123 0.00 -27.98 13.98
CA GLY A 123 -0.96 -26.95 14.39
C GLY A 123 -1.25 -25.94 13.28
N LYS A 124 -0.22 -25.51 12.53
CA LYS A 124 -0.37 -24.59 11.40
C LYS A 124 -1.05 -25.25 10.21
N PHE A 125 -0.76 -26.52 9.96
CA PHE A 125 -1.41 -27.32 8.92
C PHE A 125 -2.91 -27.46 9.21
N ALA A 126 -3.26 -27.88 10.44
CA ALA A 126 -4.66 -28.00 10.87
C ALA A 126 -5.40 -26.66 10.80
N ALA A 127 -4.74 -25.57 11.22
CA ALA A 127 -5.33 -24.24 11.15
C ALA A 127 -5.53 -23.75 9.70
N THR A 128 -4.60 -24.06 8.81
CA THR A 128 -4.73 -23.74 7.38
C THR A 128 -5.92 -24.47 6.76
N LEU A 129 -6.06 -25.77 7.03
CA LEU A 129 -7.22 -26.56 6.58
C LEU A 129 -8.54 -26.02 7.11
N ARG A 130 -8.59 -25.63 8.38
CA ARG A 130 -9.80 -25.07 8.99
C ARG A 130 -10.24 -23.78 8.32
N VAL A 131 -9.30 -22.87 8.05
CA VAL A 131 -9.58 -21.61 7.34
C VAL A 131 -9.96 -21.87 5.88
N MET A 132 -9.32 -22.84 5.20
CA MET A 132 -9.71 -23.23 3.84
C MET A 132 -11.14 -23.75 3.78
N ALA A 133 -11.54 -24.63 4.71
CA ALA A 133 -12.92 -25.13 4.78
C ALA A 133 -13.94 -24.00 5.00
N PHE A 134 -13.57 -23.01 5.82
CA PHE A 134 -14.40 -21.82 6.03
C PHE A 134 -14.53 -20.99 4.74
N CYS A 135 -13.41 -20.70 4.05
CA CYS A 135 -13.42 -19.98 2.77
C CYS A 135 -14.25 -20.72 1.72
N TYR A 136 -14.13 -22.06 1.65
CA TYR A 136 -14.93 -22.89 0.76
C TYR A 136 -16.44 -22.74 1.04
N THR A 137 -16.83 -22.71 2.32
CA THR A 137 -18.24 -22.52 2.72
C THR A 137 -18.76 -21.13 2.33
N LEU A 138 -17.95 -20.08 2.54
CA LEU A 138 -18.30 -18.71 2.12
C LEU A 138 -18.50 -18.61 0.60
N LEU A 139 -17.61 -19.23 -0.17
CA LEU A 139 -17.69 -19.26 -1.62
C LEU A 139 -18.92 -20.03 -2.11
N GLN A 140 -19.24 -21.17 -1.50
CA GLN A 140 -20.45 -21.94 -1.85
C GLN A 140 -21.75 -21.19 -1.53
N GLN A 141 -21.80 -20.48 -0.40
CA GLN A 141 -22.98 -19.76 0.06
C GLN A 141 -23.10 -18.33 -0.52
N ASP A 142 -22.09 -17.88 -1.27
CA ASP A 142 -21.98 -16.50 -1.76
C ASP A 142 -22.03 -15.44 -0.65
N THR A 143 -21.51 -15.78 0.53
CA THR A 143 -21.48 -14.90 1.70
C THR A 143 -20.07 -14.38 1.95
N TYR A 144 -19.99 -13.22 2.62
CA TYR A 144 -18.73 -12.58 2.98
C TYR A 144 -18.56 -12.60 4.49
N ALA A 145 -17.32 -12.83 4.94
CA ALA A 145 -16.97 -12.77 6.35
C ALA A 145 -15.73 -11.91 6.57
N THR A 146 -15.66 -11.25 7.72
CA THR A 146 -14.46 -10.52 8.11
C THR A 146 -13.42 -11.48 8.73
N LYS A 147 -12.17 -11.05 8.76
CA LYS A 147 -11.09 -11.78 9.45
C LYS A 147 -11.40 -12.06 10.93
N ARG A 148 -12.13 -11.16 11.58
CA ARG A 148 -12.54 -11.32 12.97
C ARG A 148 -13.59 -12.41 13.13
N ASP A 149 -14.52 -12.52 12.18
CA ASP A 149 -15.55 -13.57 12.22
C ASP A 149 -14.91 -14.96 12.13
N ILE A 150 -13.89 -15.11 11.28
CA ILE A 150 -13.08 -16.34 11.18
C ILE A 150 -12.37 -16.62 12.52
N TYR A 151 -11.74 -15.61 13.12
CA TYR A 151 -11.06 -15.75 14.41
C TYR A 151 -12.02 -16.14 15.55
N TYR A 152 -13.20 -15.53 15.60
CA TYR A 152 -14.22 -15.80 16.63
C TYR A 152 -14.90 -17.15 16.46
N THR A 153 -14.75 -17.81 15.31
CA THR A 153 -15.24 -19.17 15.11
C THR A 153 -14.55 -20.16 16.06
N ASP A 154 -13.26 -19.95 16.36
CA ASP A 154 -12.52 -20.81 17.29
C ASP A 154 -11.32 -20.07 17.94
N VAL A 155 -11.63 -19.17 18.88
CA VAL A 155 -10.62 -18.36 19.59
C VAL A 155 -9.57 -19.21 20.30
N PRO A 156 -9.91 -20.29 21.05
CA PRO A 156 -8.91 -21.13 21.72
C PRO A 156 -7.95 -21.81 20.74
N PHE A 157 -8.43 -22.21 19.57
CA PHE A 157 -7.63 -22.90 18.58
C PHE A 157 -6.66 -21.97 17.84
N PHE A 158 -7.11 -20.76 17.45
CA PHE A 158 -6.26 -19.81 16.72
C PHE A 158 -5.34 -18.99 17.65
N GLY A 159 -5.75 -18.77 18.90
CA GLY A 159 -5.02 -17.98 19.89
C GLY A 159 -5.01 -16.49 19.57
N ASN A 160 -4.27 -16.06 18.53
CA ASN A 160 -4.12 -14.66 18.15
C ASN A 160 -4.64 -14.38 16.73
N GLN A 161 -5.31 -13.25 16.53
CA GLN A 161 -5.87 -12.83 15.24
C GLN A 161 -4.79 -12.78 14.13
N SER A 162 -3.55 -12.38 14.47
CA SER A 162 -2.43 -12.34 13.52
C SER A 162 -2.13 -13.70 12.86
N VAL A 163 -2.50 -14.82 13.50
CA VAL A 163 -2.33 -16.17 12.94
C VAL A 163 -3.31 -16.38 11.79
N VAL A 164 -4.58 -16.03 11.99
CA VAL A 164 -5.64 -16.12 10.96
C VAL A 164 -5.30 -15.24 9.77
N ASP A 165 -4.88 -14.00 10.02
CA ASP A 165 -4.42 -13.07 8.99
C ASP A 165 -3.28 -13.67 8.15
N SER A 166 -2.27 -14.25 8.81
CA SER A 166 -1.15 -14.88 8.11
C SER A 166 -1.59 -16.09 7.29
N ILE A 167 -2.53 -16.90 7.79
CA ILE A 167 -3.05 -18.08 7.10
C ILE A 167 -3.84 -17.68 5.85
N ILE A 168 -4.77 -16.73 5.95
CA ILE A 168 -5.57 -16.25 4.81
C ILE A 168 -4.65 -15.78 3.68
N ASP A 169 -3.63 -15.02 4.03
CA ASP A 169 -2.69 -14.53 3.05
C ASP A 169 -1.81 -15.64 2.43
N ASN A 170 -1.47 -16.68 3.20
CA ASN A 170 -0.77 -17.86 2.66
C ASN A 170 -1.68 -18.62 1.70
N ILE A 171 -2.97 -18.78 2.02
CA ILE A 171 -3.96 -19.42 1.15
C ILE A 171 -4.09 -18.64 -0.16
N ALA A 172 -4.21 -17.32 -0.10
CA ALA A 172 -4.23 -16.45 -1.28
C ALA A 172 -2.99 -16.65 -2.17
N CYS A 173 -1.81 -16.71 -1.56
CA CYS A 173 -0.55 -16.99 -2.26
C CYS A 173 -0.50 -18.40 -2.87
N MET A 174 -0.98 -19.41 -2.15
CA MET A 174 -0.98 -20.81 -2.57
C MET A 174 -1.94 -21.06 -3.74
N LEU A 175 -3.11 -20.44 -3.71
CA LEU A 175 -4.10 -20.48 -4.80
C LEU A 175 -3.75 -19.55 -5.98
N LYS A 176 -2.78 -18.65 -5.78
CA LYS A 176 -2.44 -17.56 -6.70
C LYS A 176 -3.67 -16.70 -7.04
N VAL A 177 -4.51 -16.41 -6.04
CA VAL A 177 -5.68 -15.54 -6.14
C VAL A 177 -5.57 -14.38 -5.17
N PRO A 178 -6.01 -13.17 -5.54
CA PRO A 178 -6.06 -12.07 -4.59
C PRO A 178 -7.10 -12.36 -3.50
N ARG A 179 -6.89 -11.81 -2.30
CA ARG A 179 -7.68 -12.19 -1.10
C ARG A 179 -9.19 -12.00 -1.23
N HIS A 180 -9.62 -10.98 -1.96
CA HIS A 180 -11.05 -10.70 -2.15
C HIS A 180 -11.76 -11.83 -2.91
N CYS A 181 -11.05 -12.60 -3.74
CA CYS A 181 -11.59 -13.80 -4.40
C CYS A 181 -11.88 -14.95 -3.41
N LEU A 182 -11.49 -14.84 -2.14
CA LEU A 182 -11.80 -15.83 -1.09
C LEU A 182 -13.05 -15.46 -0.28
N HIS A 183 -13.77 -14.40 -0.67
CA HIS A 183 -14.90 -13.82 0.08
C HIS A 183 -14.58 -13.45 1.54
N VAL A 184 -13.30 -13.31 1.86
CA VAL A 184 -12.85 -12.80 3.15
C VAL A 184 -12.65 -11.29 3.03
N SER A 185 -13.59 -10.54 3.59
CA SER A 185 -13.55 -9.08 3.65
C SER A 185 -12.38 -8.60 4.49
N LEU A 186 -11.71 -7.56 3.98
CA LEU A 186 -10.60 -6.90 4.65
C LEU A 186 -11.07 -6.25 5.97
N SER A 187 -10.12 -6.01 6.88
CA SER A 187 -10.38 -5.29 8.13
C SER A 187 -11.08 -3.96 7.88
N LEU A 188 -11.79 -3.45 8.91
CA LEU A 188 -12.40 -2.12 8.94
C LEU A 188 -11.49 -1.08 8.28
N THR A 189 -12.01 -0.38 7.27
CA THR A 189 -11.30 0.71 6.63
C THR A 189 -11.11 1.85 7.62
N ILE A 190 -9.88 2.36 7.70
CA ILE A 190 -9.50 3.41 8.65
C ILE A 190 -9.28 4.74 7.92
N GLY A 191 -8.91 4.70 6.64
CA GLY A 191 -8.57 5.90 5.88
C GLY A 191 -9.74 6.84 5.57
N CYS A 192 -9.39 8.10 5.31
CA CYS A 192 -10.33 9.15 4.92
C CYS A 192 -9.86 9.87 3.66
N ILE A 193 -10.79 10.34 2.82
CA ILE A 193 -10.56 11.10 1.59
C ILE A 193 -11.34 12.41 1.66
N ALA A 194 -10.77 13.49 1.16
CA ALA A 194 -11.47 14.75 0.94
C ALA A 194 -10.98 15.44 -0.33
N GLY A 195 -11.82 16.27 -0.94
CA GLY A 195 -11.47 17.07 -2.12
C GLY A 195 -12.30 16.73 -3.34
N ASP A 196 -11.81 17.13 -4.52
CA ASP A 196 -12.54 17.01 -5.77
C ASP A 196 -12.56 15.56 -6.27
N LEU A 197 -13.50 14.77 -5.74
CA LEU A 197 -13.73 13.39 -6.11
C LEU A 197 -15.19 13.03 -5.88
N ARG A 198 -15.81 12.46 -6.93
CA ARG A 198 -17.18 11.96 -6.90
C ARG A 198 -17.22 10.57 -7.49
N TYR A 199 -17.92 9.64 -6.84
CA TYR A 199 -18.04 8.28 -7.32
C TYR A 199 -19.34 7.61 -6.84
N ARG A 200 -19.65 6.44 -7.40
CA ARG A 200 -20.73 5.57 -6.91
C ARG A 200 -20.18 4.27 -6.35
N GLU A 201 -20.75 3.81 -5.25
CA GLU A 201 -20.43 2.50 -4.68
C GLU A 201 -21.27 1.38 -5.30
N HIS A 202 -20.92 0.13 -4.99
CA HIS A 202 -21.58 -1.07 -5.50
C HIS A 202 -23.09 -1.12 -5.23
N ASP A 203 -23.54 -0.51 -4.13
CA ASP A 203 -24.95 -0.41 -3.72
C ASP A 203 -25.72 0.69 -4.47
N GLY A 204 -25.04 1.47 -5.32
CA GLY A 204 -25.60 2.61 -6.04
C GLY A 204 -25.59 3.92 -5.26
N SER A 205 -25.07 3.94 -4.03
CA SER A 205 -24.91 5.17 -3.26
C SER A 205 -23.94 6.12 -3.96
N TYR A 206 -24.30 7.40 -3.97
CA TYR A 206 -23.48 8.46 -4.54
C TYR A 206 -22.67 9.11 -3.43
N VAL A 207 -21.34 9.14 -3.60
CA VAL A 207 -20.40 9.69 -2.63
C VAL A 207 -19.74 10.92 -3.23
N ASP A 208 -19.88 12.04 -2.53
CA ASP A 208 -19.21 13.30 -2.84
C ASP A 208 -18.18 13.63 -1.75
N CYS A 209 -16.90 13.62 -2.12
CA CYS A 209 -15.81 13.91 -1.19
C CYS A 209 -15.51 15.41 -1.05
N ASN A 210 -16.19 16.27 -1.81
CA ASN A 210 -15.93 17.71 -1.79
C ASN A 210 -16.66 18.43 -0.63
N ASP A 211 -17.86 17.93 -0.28
CA ASP A 211 -18.73 18.57 0.73
C ASP A 211 -18.38 18.22 2.18
N SER A 212 -17.44 17.28 2.39
CA SER A 212 -17.10 16.77 3.72
C SER A 212 -15.94 17.53 4.35
N ASN A 213 -16.23 18.52 5.22
CA ASN A 213 -15.22 19.27 5.98
C ASN A 213 -14.32 18.37 6.86
N SER A 214 -14.80 17.21 7.29
CA SER A 214 -14.02 16.24 8.11
C SER A 214 -13.38 15.12 7.29
N GLY A 215 -13.62 15.09 5.97
CA GLY A 215 -13.30 13.97 5.09
C GLY A 215 -14.32 12.83 5.15
N THR A 216 -14.44 12.11 4.03
CA THR A 216 -15.28 10.93 3.84
C THR A 216 -14.46 9.67 4.08
N MET A 217 -15.03 8.67 4.77
CA MET A 217 -14.35 7.39 4.97
C MET A 217 -14.11 6.67 3.63
N VAL A 218 -12.95 6.05 3.48
CA VAL A 218 -12.66 5.22 2.30
C VAL A 218 -13.61 4.00 2.30
N SER A 219 -14.16 3.69 1.13
CA SER A 219 -15.06 2.54 0.96
C SER A 219 -14.42 1.23 1.39
N SER A 220 -15.20 0.33 2.00
CA SER A 220 -14.77 -1.04 2.30
C SER A 220 -14.68 -1.92 1.05
N HIS A 221 -15.40 -1.56 -0.02
CA HIS A 221 -15.47 -2.26 -1.30
C HIS A 221 -14.92 -1.41 -2.45
N VAL A 222 -13.63 -1.06 -2.36
CA VAL A 222 -12.98 -0.16 -3.32
C VAL A 222 -13.08 -0.66 -4.77
N GLN A 223 -13.13 -1.97 -5.03
CA GLN A 223 -13.30 -2.53 -6.38
C GLN A 223 -14.69 -2.32 -6.96
N GLY A 224 -15.72 -2.32 -6.11
CA GLY A 224 -17.11 -2.12 -6.51
C GLY A 224 -17.47 -0.67 -6.83
N ILE A 225 -16.54 0.28 -6.63
CA ILE A 225 -16.72 1.66 -7.05
C ILE A 225 -16.87 1.72 -8.58
N TYR A 226 -17.71 2.61 -9.10
CA TYR A 226 -17.81 2.91 -10.53
C TYR A 226 -18.17 4.38 -10.75
N ASN A 227 -18.13 4.85 -12.01
CA ASN A 227 -18.37 6.25 -12.40
C ASN A 227 -17.53 7.24 -11.57
N LEU A 228 -16.22 7.00 -11.50
CA LEU A 228 -15.30 7.88 -10.77
C LEU A 228 -15.01 9.13 -11.63
N HIS A 229 -15.38 10.30 -11.10
CA HIS A 229 -15.20 11.60 -11.75
C HIS A 229 -14.43 12.55 -10.84
N SER A 230 -13.46 13.27 -11.41
CA SER A 230 -12.62 14.24 -10.69
C SER A 230 -11.90 15.15 -11.70
N ASP A 231 -11.80 16.45 -11.39
CA ASP A 231 -10.99 17.42 -12.11
C ASP A 231 -9.67 17.73 -11.36
N ALA A 232 -9.33 16.93 -10.34
CA ALA A 232 -8.15 17.10 -9.52
C ALA A 232 -6.86 17.05 -10.33
N LYS A 233 -5.91 17.94 -10.00
CA LYS A 233 -4.59 17.98 -10.65
C LYS A 233 -3.57 17.05 -10.01
N PHE A 234 -3.74 16.71 -8.75
CA PHE A 234 -2.88 15.80 -8.01
C PHE A 234 -3.62 15.21 -6.80
N VAL A 235 -3.10 14.10 -6.29
CA VAL A 235 -3.52 13.49 -5.01
C VAL A 235 -2.42 13.70 -3.98
N LEU A 236 -2.78 14.12 -2.77
CA LEU A 236 -1.89 14.24 -1.62
C LEU A 236 -2.22 13.17 -0.58
N VAL A 237 -1.30 12.22 -0.39
CA VAL A 237 -1.35 11.24 0.69
C VAL A 237 -0.76 11.87 1.95
N VAL A 238 -1.50 11.89 3.05
CA VAL A 238 -1.06 12.43 4.35
C VAL A 238 -1.03 11.30 5.37
N GLU A 239 0.11 11.11 6.03
CA GLU A 239 0.29 10.04 7.00
C GLU A 239 -0.69 10.14 8.18
N LYS A 240 -0.60 11.22 8.96
CA LYS A 240 -1.22 11.35 10.28
C LYS A 240 -2.60 11.99 10.19
N GLU A 241 -3.58 11.43 10.90
CA GLU A 241 -4.95 11.96 10.93
C GLU A 241 -4.99 13.41 11.44
N ALA A 242 -4.22 13.73 12.48
CA ALA A 242 -4.16 15.09 13.01
C ALA A 242 -3.67 16.10 11.96
N SER A 243 -2.69 15.72 11.14
CA SER A 243 -2.20 16.54 10.03
C SER A 243 -3.26 16.68 8.94
N PHE A 244 -4.02 15.62 8.65
CA PHE A 244 -5.13 15.66 7.69
C PHE A 244 -6.24 16.62 8.16
N GLN A 245 -6.73 16.47 9.39
CA GLN A 245 -7.77 17.35 9.95
C GLN A 245 -7.32 18.81 9.98
N ARG A 246 -6.05 19.05 10.34
CA ARG A 246 -5.46 20.39 10.31
C ARG A 246 -5.47 21.02 8.90
N LEU A 247 -5.18 20.25 7.86
CA LEU A 247 -5.23 20.74 6.47
C LEU A 247 -6.68 21.05 6.04
N MET A 248 -7.65 20.30 6.56
CA MET A 248 -9.07 20.57 6.32
C MET A 248 -9.51 21.88 6.99
N ASP A 249 -9.15 22.08 8.26
CA ASP A 249 -9.43 23.32 9.01
C ASP A 249 -8.83 24.57 8.33
N ASP A 250 -7.63 24.43 7.77
CA ASP A 250 -6.93 25.49 7.04
C ASP A 250 -7.49 25.77 5.63
N ASN A 251 -8.57 25.07 5.23
CA ASN A 251 -9.22 25.15 3.92
C ASN A 251 -8.25 24.90 2.75
N VAL A 252 -7.33 23.94 2.91
CA VAL A 252 -6.32 23.64 1.89
C VAL A 252 -6.95 23.19 0.57
N LEU A 253 -8.11 22.51 0.61
CA LEU A 253 -8.85 22.10 -0.59
C LEU A 253 -9.22 23.30 -1.48
N GLN A 254 -9.64 24.42 -0.88
CA GLN A 254 -9.95 25.65 -1.63
C GLN A 254 -8.69 26.35 -2.12
N ARG A 255 -7.62 26.33 -1.31
CA ARG A 255 -6.34 27.00 -1.64
C ARG A 255 -5.58 26.30 -2.77
N LEU A 256 -5.56 24.97 -2.75
CA LEU A 256 -4.87 24.09 -3.71
C LEU A 256 -5.84 23.45 -4.71
N HIS A 257 -7.04 24.02 -4.88
CA HIS A 257 -8.03 23.51 -5.81
C HIS A 257 -7.51 23.47 -7.26
N PRO A 258 -7.81 22.42 -8.05
CA PRO A 258 -8.48 21.17 -7.66
C PRO A 258 -7.47 20.10 -7.19
N CYS A 259 -7.70 19.50 -6.02
CA CYS A 259 -6.86 18.44 -5.45
C CYS A 259 -7.69 17.42 -4.65
N ILE A 260 -7.12 16.24 -4.46
CA ILE A 260 -7.64 15.20 -3.55
C ILE A 260 -6.63 14.99 -2.44
N ILE A 261 -7.09 14.91 -1.19
CA ILE A 261 -6.28 14.56 -0.04
C ILE A 261 -6.79 13.24 0.53
N ILE A 262 -5.89 12.31 0.83
CA ILE A 262 -6.21 11.02 1.44
C ILE A 262 -5.28 10.73 2.61
N THR A 263 -5.81 10.17 3.69
CA THR A 263 -5.01 9.71 4.83
C THR A 263 -5.27 8.25 5.15
N GLY A 264 -4.22 7.54 5.55
CA GLY A 264 -4.29 6.18 6.10
C GLY A 264 -4.31 6.12 7.62
N LYS A 265 -4.28 7.27 8.31
CA LYS A 265 -4.16 7.40 9.78
C LYS A 265 -2.95 6.63 10.34
N GLY A 266 -1.77 6.83 9.73
CA GLY A 266 -0.53 6.13 10.01
C GLY A 266 -0.23 5.07 8.95
N PHE A 267 0.03 3.83 9.38
CA PHE A 267 0.25 2.71 8.46
C PHE A 267 -1.02 2.42 7.66
N PRO A 268 -0.96 2.45 6.32
CA PRO A 268 -2.16 2.39 5.52
C PRO A 268 -2.74 0.98 5.46
N ASP A 269 -4.05 0.91 5.63
CA ASP A 269 -4.80 -0.33 5.40
C ASP A 269 -4.88 -0.68 3.91
N VAL A 270 -5.29 -1.91 3.62
CA VAL A 270 -5.35 -2.45 2.26
C VAL A 270 -6.33 -1.65 1.40
N ASN A 271 -7.49 -1.27 1.93
CA ASN A 271 -8.51 -0.52 1.17
C ASN A 271 -8.02 0.89 0.83
N THR A 272 -7.39 1.58 1.77
CA THR A 272 -6.77 2.89 1.51
C THR A 272 -5.73 2.78 0.38
N ARG A 273 -4.86 1.76 0.41
CA ARG A 273 -3.87 1.54 -0.66
C ARG A 273 -4.52 1.24 -2.01
N MET A 274 -5.55 0.38 -2.04
CA MET A 274 -6.32 0.08 -3.25
C MET A 274 -6.97 1.34 -3.80
N MET A 275 -7.47 2.23 -2.95
CA MET A 275 -8.13 3.46 -3.37
C MET A 275 -7.12 4.44 -3.98
N VAL A 276 -5.94 4.60 -3.37
CA VAL A 276 -4.84 5.38 -3.98
C VAL A 276 -4.42 4.80 -5.33
N ARG A 277 -4.28 3.48 -5.44
CA ARG A 277 -3.99 2.79 -6.71
C ARG A 277 -5.09 3.05 -7.75
N ARG A 278 -6.35 2.99 -7.34
CA ARG A 278 -7.49 3.18 -8.23
C ARG A 278 -7.56 4.62 -8.76
N LEU A 279 -7.36 5.61 -7.90
CA LEU A 279 -7.26 7.02 -8.28
C LEU A 279 -6.11 7.22 -9.27
N TRP A 280 -4.96 6.59 -9.00
CA TRP A 280 -3.81 6.64 -9.90
C TRP A 280 -4.11 6.09 -11.30
N CYS A 281 -4.67 4.88 -11.39
CA CYS A 281 -4.96 4.22 -12.66
C CYS A 281 -6.04 4.97 -13.45
N THR A 282 -7.07 5.49 -12.76
CA THR A 282 -8.23 6.10 -13.41
C THR A 282 -7.96 7.55 -13.84
N LEU A 283 -7.36 8.35 -12.96
CA LEU A 283 -7.16 9.79 -13.20
C LEU A 283 -5.84 10.09 -13.91
N GLN A 284 -4.85 9.19 -13.82
CA GLN A 284 -3.50 9.37 -14.35
C GLN A 284 -2.81 10.68 -13.89
N ILE A 285 -3.15 11.14 -12.67
CA ILE A 285 -2.58 12.35 -12.08
C ILE A 285 -1.43 12.03 -11.12
N PRO A 286 -0.55 13.01 -10.84
CA PRO A 286 0.51 12.86 -9.84
C PRO A 286 0.00 12.54 -8.44
N ILE A 287 0.74 11.67 -7.75
CA ILE A 287 0.49 11.31 -6.36
C ILE A 287 1.70 11.74 -5.55
N LEU A 288 1.45 12.64 -4.60
CA LEU A 288 2.43 13.20 -3.68
C LEU A 288 2.14 12.66 -2.28
N ALA A 289 3.17 12.45 -1.47
CA ALA A 289 3.00 12.03 -0.08
C ALA A 289 3.69 12.97 0.90
N LEU A 290 2.97 13.27 1.98
CA LEU A 290 3.41 14.01 3.15
C LEU A 290 3.45 13.07 4.36
N VAL A 291 4.66 12.79 4.85
CA VAL A 291 4.96 11.91 5.99
C VAL A 291 5.84 12.63 7.00
N ASP A 292 5.91 12.11 8.22
CA ASP A 292 6.82 12.61 9.24
C ASP A 292 8.29 12.36 8.84
N ALA A 293 9.21 13.23 9.28
CA ALA A 293 10.63 13.11 9.02
C ALA A 293 11.27 12.15 10.03
N ASP A 294 10.86 10.89 9.98
CA ASP A 294 11.35 9.82 10.83
C ASP A 294 11.45 8.47 10.05
N PRO A 295 12.09 7.43 10.63
CA PRO A 295 12.20 6.13 9.97
C PRO A 295 10.85 5.44 9.70
N HIS A 296 9.81 5.71 10.50
CA HIS A 296 8.49 5.10 10.33
C HIS A 296 7.71 5.75 9.19
N GLY A 297 7.75 7.07 9.05
CA GLY A 297 7.18 7.82 7.92
C GLY A 297 7.80 7.39 6.59
N ILE A 298 9.12 7.17 6.55
CA ILE A 298 9.82 6.62 5.37
C ILE A 298 9.36 5.18 5.08
N GLU A 299 9.10 4.37 6.11
CA GLU A 299 8.56 3.02 5.92
C GLU A 299 7.13 3.05 5.38
N ILE A 300 6.27 3.93 5.89
CA ILE A 300 4.89 4.12 5.40
C ILE A 300 4.89 4.54 3.93
N LEU A 301 5.73 5.51 3.59
CA LEU A 301 5.96 5.95 2.22
C LEU A 301 6.43 4.78 1.31
N SER A 302 7.35 3.96 1.82
CA SER A 302 7.84 2.78 1.12
C SER A 302 6.73 1.75 0.87
N VAL A 303 5.79 1.59 1.80
CA VAL A 303 4.64 0.69 1.65
C VAL A 303 3.70 1.14 0.53
N TYR A 304 3.44 2.45 0.41
CA TYR A 304 2.65 2.96 -0.71
C TYR A 304 3.39 2.80 -2.04
N LYS A 305 4.69 3.13 -2.10
CA LYS A 305 5.45 3.16 -3.36
C LYS A 305 5.87 1.78 -3.85
N PHE A 306 6.51 1.00 -2.98
CA PHE A 306 7.11 -0.29 -3.32
C PHE A 306 6.27 -1.48 -2.89
N GLY A 307 5.43 -1.31 -1.87
CA GLY A 307 4.68 -2.39 -1.25
C GLY A 307 5.34 -2.94 0.01
N SER A 308 4.69 -3.93 0.63
CA SER A 308 5.19 -4.60 1.82
C SER A 308 5.54 -6.06 1.50
N LYS A 309 6.57 -6.60 2.15
CA LYS A 309 6.99 -8.01 1.98
C LYS A 309 5.82 -8.99 2.10
N ALA A 310 5.05 -8.83 3.18
CA ALA A 310 3.92 -9.69 3.51
C ALA A 310 2.79 -9.64 2.45
N LEU A 311 2.65 -8.51 1.74
CA LEU A 311 1.61 -8.28 0.73
C LEU A 311 2.20 -8.19 -0.69
N SER A 312 3.42 -8.71 -0.90
CA SER A 312 4.11 -8.65 -2.20
C SER A 312 3.34 -9.39 -3.30
N PHE A 313 2.58 -10.41 -2.94
CA PHE A 313 1.66 -11.11 -3.84
C PHE A 313 0.56 -10.17 -4.42
N ASP A 314 -0.03 -9.32 -3.57
CA ASP A 314 -1.10 -8.40 -3.96
C ASP A 314 -0.57 -7.04 -4.48
N ALA A 315 0.75 -6.87 -4.61
CA ALA A 315 1.39 -5.58 -4.91
C ALA A 315 0.80 -4.89 -6.16
N HIS A 316 0.45 -5.65 -7.20
CA HIS A 316 -0.19 -5.17 -8.43
C HIS A 316 -1.44 -4.30 -8.20
N SER A 317 -2.15 -4.55 -7.11
CA SER A 317 -3.37 -3.83 -6.73
C SER A 317 -3.17 -2.76 -5.65
N LEU A 318 -1.97 -2.67 -5.05
CA LEU A 318 -1.75 -1.94 -3.79
C LEU A 318 -0.61 -0.91 -3.82
N THR A 319 0.19 -0.85 -4.88
CA THR A 319 1.39 -0.01 -4.93
C THR A 319 1.24 1.15 -5.89
N VAL A 320 1.91 2.27 -5.66
CA VAL A 320 1.98 3.38 -6.62
C VAL A 320 3.46 3.73 -6.79
N PRO A 321 4.18 3.06 -7.71
CA PRO A 321 5.64 3.21 -7.81
C PRO A 321 6.09 4.62 -8.19
N VAL A 322 5.20 5.40 -8.82
CA VAL A 322 5.49 6.78 -9.24
C VAL A 322 5.20 7.82 -8.17
N LEU A 323 4.73 7.39 -7.01
CA LEU A 323 4.50 8.26 -5.87
C LEU A 323 5.76 9.06 -5.53
N LYS A 324 5.58 10.36 -5.32
CA LYS A 324 6.65 11.30 -5.00
C LYS A 324 6.60 11.73 -3.55
N TRP A 325 7.76 11.74 -2.90
CA TRP A 325 7.88 12.21 -1.54
C TRP A 325 7.94 13.73 -1.52
N LEU A 326 6.88 14.37 -1.03
CA LEU A 326 6.80 15.83 -0.93
C LEU A 326 7.54 16.34 0.31
N GLY A 327 7.47 15.59 1.40
CA GLY A 327 8.20 15.85 2.65
C GLY A 327 7.42 15.31 3.86
N VAL A 328 7.69 15.73 5.08
CA VAL A 328 8.82 16.55 5.50
C VAL A 328 10.11 15.77 5.26
N LEU A 329 11.05 16.35 4.50
CA LEU A 329 12.33 15.71 4.24
C LEU A 329 13.27 15.95 5.42
N PRO A 330 14.14 14.99 5.79
CA PRO A 330 15.22 15.23 6.73
C PRO A 330 16.07 16.46 6.39
N SER A 331 16.34 16.70 5.10
CA SER A 331 17.03 17.91 4.63
C SER A 331 16.23 19.22 4.83
N ASP A 332 14.90 19.14 4.92
CA ASP A 332 14.07 20.32 5.20
C ASP A 332 14.23 20.82 6.63
N ILE A 333 14.57 19.94 7.58
CA ILE A 333 14.77 20.30 8.99
C ILE A 333 15.86 21.38 9.10
N THR A 334 17.01 21.13 8.46
CA THR A 334 18.12 22.09 8.43
C THR A 334 17.78 23.33 7.60
N ARG A 335 17.13 23.15 6.44
CA ARG A 335 16.79 24.25 5.52
C ARG A 335 15.79 25.25 6.08
N LEU A 336 14.82 24.76 6.85
CA LEU A 336 13.79 25.58 7.48
C LEU A 336 14.20 26.08 8.87
N SER A 337 15.39 25.70 9.34
CA SER A 337 15.92 26.06 10.67
C SER A 337 14.89 25.82 11.77
N ILE A 338 14.28 24.63 11.77
CA ILE A 338 13.27 24.26 12.77
C ILE A 338 13.92 24.31 14.16
N PRO A 339 13.29 25.00 15.15
CA PRO A 339 13.84 25.10 16.49
C PRO A 339 14.12 23.73 17.12
N HIS A 340 15.26 23.59 17.79
CA HIS A 340 15.66 22.34 18.44
C HIS A 340 14.63 21.82 19.46
N ASP A 341 13.87 22.72 20.09
CA ASP A 341 12.83 22.37 21.07
C ASP A 341 11.66 21.59 20.46
N GLN A 342 11.50 21.64 19.13
CA GLN A 342 10.47 20.91 18.38
C GLN A 342 11.02 19.64 17.72
N LEU A 343 12.34 19.43 17.81
CA LEU A 343 13.00 18.25 17.26
C LEU A 343 13.11 17.17 18.33
N ILE A 344 12.85 15.94 17.91
CA ILE A 344 12.91 14.79 18.81
C ILE A 344 14.23 14.05 18.54
N PRO A 345 15.08 13.80 19.55
CA PRO A 345 16.29 13.01 19.37
C PRO A 345 15.98 11.59 18.86
N LEU A 346 16.78 11.09 17.94
CA LEU A 346 16.65 9.71 17.45
C LEU A 346 17.02 8.71 18.55
N THR A 347 16.11 7.80 18.85
CA THR A 347 16.38 6.69 19.75
C THR A 347 17.26 5.62 19.07
N GLU A 348 17.88 4.74 19.85
CA GLU A 348 18.63 3.61 19.27
C GLU A 348 17.75 2.69 18.41
N ARG A 349 16.46 2.57 18.75
CA ARG A 349 15.48 1.83 17.94
C ARG A 349 15.27 2.51 16.59
N ASP A 350 15.12 3.83 16.58
CA ASP A 350 14.96 4.62 15.35
C ASP A 350 16.21 4.48 14.47
N LYS A 351 17.41 4.57 15.05
CA LYS A 351 18.68 4.38 14.32
C LYS A 351 18.80 2.97 13.74
N CYS A 352 18.42 1.94 14.49
CA CYS A 352 18.39 0.57 14.00
C CYS A 352 17.45 0.44 12.79
N LYS A 353 16.22 0.97 12.91
CA LYS A 353 15.23 0.95 11.84
C LYS A 353 15.69 1.70 10.59
N ALA A 354 16.34 2.85 10.74
CA ALA A 354 16.90 3.61 9.63
C ALA A 354 18.03 2.83 8.91
N ARG A 355 18.87 2.10 9.64
CA ARG A 355 19.89 1.22 9.03
C ARG A 355 19.23 0.04 8.30
N GLU A 356 18.23 -0.60 8.90
CA GLU A 356 17.45 -1.65 8.23
C GLU A 356 16.78 -1.16 6.94
N LEU A 357 16.33 0.11 6.90
CA LEU A 357 15.79 0.74 5.70
C LEU A 357 16.85 0.92 4.62
N LEU A 358 18.06 1.38 4.98
CA LEU A 358 19.19 1.51 4.06
C LEU A 358 19.61 0.17 3.42
N ASP A 359 19.45 -0.92 4.17
CA ASP A 359 19.77 -2.27 3.70
C ASP A 359 18.68 -2.85 2.77
N ARG A 360 17.52 -2.19 2.64
CA ARG A 360 16.47 -2.68 1.75
C ARG A 360 16.90 -2.53 0.29
N PRO A 361 16.77 -3.59 -0.54
CA PRO A 361 17.19 -3.56 -1.94
C PRO A 361 16.64 -2.36 -2.71
N TYR A 362 15.40 -1.94 -2.40
CA TYR A 362 14.78 -0.81 -3.08
C TYR A 362 15.30 0.57 -2.66
N ILE A 363 15.71 0.75 -1.41
CA ILE A 363 16.31 2.01 -0.99
C ILE A 363 17.72 2.13 -1.58
N GLN A 364 18.43 1.02 -1.73
CA GLN A 364 19.77 1.01 -2.33
C GLN A 364 19.77 1.51 -3.78
N SER A 365 18.72 1.22 -4.54
CA SER A 365 18.53 1.74 -5.90
C SER A 365 18.04 3.20 -5.96
N GLN A 366 17.58 3.79 -4.84
CA GLN A 366 17.12 5.18 -4.78
C GLN A 366 18.12 6.05 -4.03
N GLU A 367 19.14 6.53 -4.74
CA GLU A 367 20.24 7.28 -4.11
C GLU A 367 19.74 8.56 -3.41
N VAL A 368 18.72 9.23 -3.92
CA VAL A 368 18.13 10.42 -3.29
C VAL A 368 17.48 10.10 -1.93
N TRP A 369 16.73 9.00 -1.83
CA TRP A 369 16.12 8.58 -0.56
C TRP A 369 17.18 8.11 0.43
N LYS A 370 18.19 7.40 -0.06
CA LYS A 370 19.35 6.97 0.74
C LYS A 370 20.12 8.16 1.30
N GLN A 371 20.28 9.24 0.53
CA GLN A 371 20.88 10.48 1.00
C GLN A 371 20.05 11.09 2.14
N GLU A 372 18.72 11.21 1.98
CA GLU A 372 17.84 11.73 3.03
C GLU A 372 17.91 10.89 4.33
N ILE A 373 17.92 9.56 4.24
CA ILE A 373 18.06 8.68 5.42
C ILE A 373 19.43 8.86 6.09
N LYS A 374 20.51 8.99 5.31
CA LYS A 374 21.85 9.29 5.85
C LYS A 374 21.89 10.66 6.51
N THR A 375 21.25 11.67 5.90
CA THR A 375 21.12 13.01 6.49
C THR A 375 20.40 12.94 7.83
N MET A 376 19.27 12.23 7.91
CA MET A 376 18.56 11.99 9.17
C MET A 376 19.45 11.35 10.25
N LEU A 377 20.19 10.30 9.89
CA LEU A 377 21.14 9.64 10.79
C LEU A 377 22.28 10.56 11.25
N SER A 378 22.78 11.42 10.36
CA SER A 378 23.85 12.37 10.68
C SER A 378 23.38 13.52 11.56
N LEU A 379 22.14 14.00 11.36
CA LEU A 379 21.53 15.03 12.18
C LEU A 379 21.22 14.51 13.57
N GLY A 380 20.80 13.25 13.70
CA GLY A 380 20.48 12.66 15.00
C GLY A 380 19.10 13.03 15.54
N PHE A 381 18.27 13.70 14.74
CA PHE A 381 16.93 14.18 15.12
C PHE A 381 15.86 13.72 14.12
N LYS A 382 14.63 13.60 14.61
CA LYS A 382 13.40 13.42 13.82
C LYS A 382 12.44 14.58 14.06
N ALA A 383 11.54 14.82 13.10
CA ALA A 383 10.55 15.88 13.18
C ALA A 383 9.18 15.39 12.73
N GLU A 384 8.15 15.68 13.51
CA GLU A 384 6.77 15.47 13.09
C GLU A 384 6.34 16.55 12.08
N ILE A 385 5.35 16.28 11.23
CA ILE A 385 4.73 17.29 10.35
C ILE A 385 4.27 18.51 11.16
N GLN A 386 3.78 18.29 12.40
CA GLN A 386 3.36 19.37 13.30
C GLN A 386 4.49 20.33 13.71
N ALA A 387 5.76 19.92 13.62
CA ALA A 387 6.89 20.79 13.96
C ALA A 387 6.95 22.02 13.03
N LEU A 388 6.39 21.94 11.83
CA LEU A 388 6.28 23.07 10.90
C LEU A 388 5.38 24.19 11.44
N SER A 389 4.41 23.87 12.30
CA SER A 389 3.54 24.85 12.94
C SER A 389 4.26 25.77 13.93
N SER A 390 5.48 25.41 14.33
CA SER A 390 6.33 26.25 15.20
C SER A 390 6.85 27.51 14.51
N ILE A 391 6.98 27.48 13.18
CA ILE A 391 7.41 28.64 12.39
C ILE A 391 6.25 29.63 12.26
N SER A 392 5.07 29.11 11.91
CA SER A 392 3.80 29.83 11.90
C SER A 392 2.68 28.80 11.95
N PHE A 393 1.58 29.14 12.62
CA PHE A 393 0.44 28.24 12.84
C PHE A 393 -0.11 27.65 11.53
N ASN A 394 -0.11 28.42 10.44
CA ASN A 394 -0.57 28.01 9.11
C ASN A 394 0.59 27.80 8.12
N PHE A 395 1.82 27.63 8.59
CA PHE A 395 3.00 27.53 7.71
C PHE A 395 2.90 26.36 6.72
N LEU A 396 2.36 25.23 7.18
CA LEU A 396 2.18 24.03 6.37
C LEU A 396 1.30 24.30 5.13
N SER A 397 0.13 24.88 5.37
CA SER A 397 -0.90 25.13 4.37
C SER A 397 -0.60 26.36 3.50
N GLU A 398 -0.04 27.42 4.06
CA GLU A 398 0.16 28.70 3.36
C GLU A 398 1.48 28.79 2.61
N THR A 399 2.54 28.17 3.14
CA THR A 399 3.90 28.34 2.59
C THR A 399 4.48 27.02 2.13
N TYR A 400 4.54 26.01 3.01
CA TYR A 400 5.31 24.80 2.75
C TYR A 400 4.77 24.00 1.56
N LEU A 401 3.48 23.63 1.57
CA LEU A 401 2.86 22.87 0.47
C LEU A 401 2.87 23.66 -0.85
N PRO A 402 2.38 24.92 -0.91
CA PRO A 402 2.36 25.67 -2.16
C PRO A 402 3.76 25.89 -2.76
N VAL A 403 4.76 26.23 -1.95
CA VAL A 403 6.13 26.48 -2.42
C VAL A 403 6.75 25.18 -2.95
N LYS A 404 6.59 24.07 -2.25
CA LYS A 404 7.13 22.79 -2.73
C LYS A 404 6.45 22.33 -4.02
N ILE A 405 5.13 22.48 -4.12
CA ILE A 405 4.37 22.09 -5.31
C ILE A 405 4.77 22.97 -6.50
N LYS A 406 4.81 24.30 -6.32
CA LYS A 406 5.18 25.26 -7.36
C LYS A 406 6.57 25.03 -7.94
N HIS A 407 7.54 24.69 -7.07
CA HIS A 407 8.94 24.52 -7.48
C HIS A 407 9.33 23.08 -7.78
N GLY A 408 8.41 22.12 -7.70
CA GLY A 408 8.74 20.72 -7.97
C GLY A 408 9.70 20.09 -6.96
N ARG A 409 9.67 20.53 -5.70
CA ARG A 409 10.61 20.08 -4.65
C ARG A 409 10.12 18.79 -3.96
N TRP A 410 9.99 17.73 -4.76
CA TRP A 410 9.66 16.38 -4.32
C TRP A 410 10.68 15.39 -4.89
N ILE A 411 10.79 14.20 -4.30
CA ILE A 411 11.74 13.16 -4.73
C ILE A 411 11.05 11.86 -5.17
#